data_AF-A0A9Q0TGP6-F1
#
_entry.id   AF-A0A9Q0TGP6-F1
#
_cell.length_a   1.000
_cell.length_b   1.000
_cell.length_c   1.000
_cell.angle_alpha   90.00
_cell.angle_beta   90.00
_cell.angle_gamma   90.00
#
_symmetry.space_group_name_H-M   'P 1'
#
loop_
_entity.id
_entity.type
_entity.pdbx_description
1 polymer ?
#
loop_
_entity_poly.entity_id
_entity_poly.type
_entity_poly.pdbx_seq_one_letter_code
_entity_poly.pdbx_strand_id
1 'polypeptide(L)'
;MTRRLFEKTLSKTDVSYRMAIPLDSLSAFEIPEEEYSKKVDVFDIDCRRWSFRCSTRKNDPRPKPVLSSGWIQYVKEKRLKEGDRVIFSVSDRGWS
;
A
#
# COMPACT_ATOMS: atom_id res chain seq x y z
N MET A 1 -12.48 13.45 8.79
CA MET A 1 -13.19 12.15 8.84
C MET A 1 -12.22 11.07 8.36
N THR A 2 -12.57 9.78 8.40
CA THR A 2 -11.78 8.74 7.72
C THR A 2 -12.46 8.38 6.40
N ARG A 3 -11.70 8.39 5.31
CA ARG A 3 -12.18 7.98 3.98
C ARG A 3 -11.48 6.68 3.60
N ARG A 4 -12.26 5.63 3.36
CA ARG A 4 -11.73 4.36 2.85
C ARG A 4 -11.19 4.57 1.44
N LEU A 5 -9.95 4.15 1.19
CA LEU A 5 -9.36 4.11 -0.15
C LEU A 5 -9.78 2.83 -0.85
N PHE A 6 -9.48 1.68 -0.24
CA PHE A 6 -9.86 0.37 -0.75
C PHE A 6 -9.89 -0.69 0.34
N GLU A 7 -10.50 -1.81 -0.03
CA GLU A 7 -10.38 -3.09 0.63
C GLU A 7 -9.88 -4.12 -0.39
N LYS A 8 -8.96 -4.98 0.02
CA LYS A 8 -8.37 -5.99 -0.87
C LYS A 8 -8.19 -7.32 -0.15
N THR A 9 -8.65 -8.40 -0.78
CA THR A 9 -8.27 -9.77 -0.42
C THR A 9 -6.87 -10.07 -0.97
N LEU A 10 -5.96 -10.48 -0.11
CA LEU A 10 -4.56 -10.71 -0.45
C LEU A 10 -4.41 -11.98 -1.29
N SER A 11 -3.77 -11.84 -2.44
CA SER A 11 -3.33 -12.97 -3.26
C SER A 11 -2.02 -13.56 -2.74
N LYS A 12 -1.64 -14.75 -3.23
CA LYS A 12 -0.29 -15.31 -3.04
C LYS A 12 0.83 -14.31 -3.35
N THR A 13 0.69 -13.51 -4.42
CA THR A 13 1.70 -12.51 -4.80
C THR A 13 1.80 -11.38 -3.78
N ASP A 14 0.66 -10.95 -3.22
CA ASP A 14 0.63 -9.90 -2.21
C ASP A 14 1.37 -10.33 -0.95
N VAL A 15 1.14 -11.55 -0.47
CA VAL A 15 1.81 -12.05 0.75
C VAL A 15 3.26 -12.48 0.54
N SER A 16 3.65 -12.84 -0.69
CA SER A 16 4.99 -13.39 -0.95
C SER A 16 5.99 -12.34 -1.44
N TYR A 17 5.54 -11.28 -2.12
CA TYR A 17 6.44 -10.35 -2.81
C TYR A 17 6.11 -8.87 -2.60
N ARG A 18 4.91 -8.44 -2.97
CA ARG A 18 4.51 -7.02 -3.03
C ARG A 18 3.01 -6.90 -3.20
N MET A 19 2.41 -5.89 -2.60
CA MET A 19 0.97 -5.65 -2.73
C MET A 19 0.66 -4.77 -3.93
N ALA A 20 -0.13 -5.25 -4.88
CA ALA A 20 -0.63 -4.40 -5.95
C ALA A 20 -1.74 -3.46 -5.43
N ILE A 21 -1.66 -2.17 -5.77
CA ILE A 21 -2.72 -1.21 -5.46
C ILE A 21 -3.92 -1.46 -6.40
N PRO A 22 -5.17 -1.50 -5.89
CA PRO A 22 -6.35 -1.58 -6.73
C PRO A 22 -6.48 -0.40 -7.70
N LEU A 23 -7.00 -0.66 -8.91
CA LEU A 23 -7.10 0.33 -9.98
C LEU A 23 -7.91 1.58 -9.58
N ASP A 24 -9.00 1.40 -8.85
CA ASP A 24 -9.86 2.51 -8.44
C ASP A 24 -9.24 3.39 -7.34
N SER A 25 -8.08 3.00 -6.81
CA SER A 25 -7.34 3.71 -5.76
C SER A 25 -6.02 4.31 -6.24
N LEU A 26 -5.68 4.22 -7.53
CA LEU A 26 -4.38 4.67 -8.03
C LEU A 26 -4.09 6.14 -7.71
N SER A 27 -5.10 7.02 -7.72
CA SER A 27 -4.94 8.45 -7.46
C SER A 27 -4.35 8.75 -6.08
N ALA A 28 -4.65 7.94 -5.07
CA ALA A 28 -4.05 8.08 -3.73
C ALA A 28 -2.56 7.68 -3.69
N PHE A 29 -2.10 6.93 -4.70
CA PHE A 29 -0.75 6.37 -4.79
C PHE A 29 0.06 6.91 -5.96
N GLU A 30 -0.38 8.04 -6.55
CA GLU A 30 0.35 8.73 -7.63
C GLU A 30 1.79 9.03 -7.22
N ILE A 31 2.72 8.70 -8.10
CA ILE A 31 4.14 8.96 -7.93
C ILE A 31 4.46 10.18 -8.80
N PRO A 32 5.14 11.21 -8.27
CA PRO A 32 5.55 12.36 -9.08
C PRO A 32 6.32 11.92 -10.33
N GLU A 33 6.14 12.59 -11.47
CA GLU A 33 6.73 12.18 -12.75
C GLU A 33 8.26 12.08 -12.71
N GLU A 34 8.91 12.91 -11.89
CA GLU A 34 10.36 12.94 -11.71
C GLU A 34 10.87 11.82 -10.78
N GLU A 35 9.97 11.08 -10.11
CA GLU A 35 10.29 10.03 -9.17
C GLU A 35 9.91 8.63 -9.70
N TYR A 36 10.71 7.62 -9.35
CA TYR A 36 10.41 6.22 -9.66
C TYR A 36 9.63 5.50 -8.55
N SER A 37 9.62 6.09 -7.36
CA SER A 37 8.96 5.53 -6.18
C SER A 37 8.80 6.59 -5.10
N LYS A 38 7.68 6.57 -4.39
CA LYS A 38 7.47 7.38 -3.19
C LYS A 38 7.41 6.52 -1.92
N LYS A 39 7.76 7.12 -0.79
CA LYS A 39 7.52 6.52 0.53
C LYS A 39 6.06 6.78 0.95
N VAL A 40 5.40 5.77 1.47
CA VAL A 40 4.04 5.84 2.02
C VAL A 40 4.09 5.41 3.48
N ASP A 41 3.84 6.35 4.38
CA ASP A 41 3.71 6.07 5.81
C ASP A 41 2.24 5.78 6.13
N VAL A 42 1.98 4.66 6.81
CA VAL A 42 0.66 4.29 7.32
C VAL A 42 0.74 3.96 8.80
N PHE A 43 -0.38 4.11 9.48
CA PHE A 43 -0.52 3.69 10.88
C PHE A 43 -1.53 2.55 10.94
N ASP A 44 -1.19 1.51 11.69
CA ASP A 44 -2.15 0.45 12.00
C ASP A 44 -3.06 0.85 13.17
N ILE A 45 -3.98 -0.05 13.55
CA ILE A 45 -4.94 0.18 14.64
C ILE A 45 -4.27 0.34 16.02
N ASP A 46 -3.02 -0.12 16.16
CA ASP A 46 -2.22 0.00 17.38
C ASP A 46 -1.38 1.28 17.38
N CYS A 47 -1.68 2.22 16.46
CA CYS A 47 -0.91 3.45 16.20
C CYS A 47 0.56 3.20 15.82
N ARG A 48 0.91 1.99 15.38
CA ARG A 48 2.27 1.70 14.94
C ARG A 48 2.46 2.16 13.51
N ARG A 49 3.53 2.93 13.29
CA ARG A 49 3.91 3.41 11.95
C ARG A 49 4.56 2.30 11.13
N TRP A 50 4.14 2.20 9.88
CA TRP A 50 4.71 1.35 8.85
C TRP A 50 5.09 2.18 7.63
N SER A 51 6.33 2.06 7.18
CA SER A 51 6.84 2.77 6.01
C SER A 51 6.95 1.82 4.83
N PHE A 52 6.20 2.09 3.77
CA PHE A 52 6.22 1.29 2.54
C PHE A 52 6.84 2.08 1.38
N ARG A 53 7.57 1.38 0.50
CA ARG A 53 7.93 1.95 -0.81
C ARG A 53 6.83 1.64 -1.81
N CYS A 54 6.21 2.68 -2.36
CA CYS A 54 5.29 2.60 -3.47
C CYS A 54 6.03 2.88 -4.78
N SER A 55 6.03 1.93 -5.72
CA SER A 55 6.71 2.06 -7.01
C SER A 55 5.88 1.54 -8.16
N THR A 56 6.07 2.10 -9.35
CA THR A 56 5.47 1.64 -10.61
C THR A 56 6.52 0.90 -11.45
N ARG A 57 6.09 0.06 -12.39
CA ARG A 57 6.99 -0.50 -13.40
C ARG A 57 7.37 0.61 -14.39
N LYS A 58 8.66 0.70 -14.74
CA LYS A 58 9.15 1.63 -15.78
C LYS A 58 8.49 1.30 -17.13
N ASN A 59 8.17 2.34 -17.90
CA ASN A 59 7.70 2.26 -19.29
C ASN A 59 6.37 1.52 -19.52
N ASP A 60 5.49 1.44 -18.53
CA ASP A 60 4.14 0.92 -18.71
C ASP A 60 3.17 2.09 -18.98
N PRO A 61 2.43 2.13 -20.11
CA PRO A 61 1.42 3.15 -20.38
C PRO A 61 0.26 3.12 -19.36
N ARG A 62 0.15 2.06 -18.56
CA ARG A 62 -0.78 1.94 -17.43
C ARG A 62 0.00 1.64 -16.16
N PRO A 63 0.51 2.65 -15.43
CA PRO A 63 1.28 2.43 -14.23
C PRO A 63 0.49 1.59 -13.22
N LYS A 64 1.07 0.46 -12.81
CA LYS A 64 0.54 -0.42 -11.77
C LYS A 64 1.38 -0.27 -10.50
N PRO A 65 1.08 0.69 -9.63
CA PRO A 65 1.84 0.88 -8.40
C PRO A 65 1.70 -0.33 -7.47
N VAL A 66 2.78 -0.60 -6.75
CA VAL A 66 2.86 -1.67 -5.77
C VAL A 66 3.51 -1.18 -4.49
N LEU A 67 3.04 -1.67 -3.34
CA LEU A 67 3.77 -1.57 -2.07
C LEU A 67 4.80 -2.69 -2.00
N SER A 68 6.07 -2.32 -1.90
CA SER A 68 7.22 -3.24 -2.00
C SER A 68 8.03 -3.28 -0.71
N SER A 69 9.09 -2.49 -0.58
CA SER A 69 9.89 -2.42 0.65
C SER A 69 8.99 -2.11 1.86
N GLY A 70 9.21 -2.81 2.98
CA GLY A 70 8.42 -2.70 4.21
C GLY A 70 7.13 -3.55 4.23
N TRP A 71 6.50 -3.80 3.07
CA TRP A 71 5.25 -4.55 3.01
C TRP A 71 5.40 -6.00 3.48
N ILE A 72 6.42 -6.72 3.02
CA ILE A 72 6.62 -8.12 3.43
C ILE A 72 7.01 -8.24 4.91
N GLN A 73 7.66 -7.23 5.47
CA GLN A 73 7.89 -7.18 6.91
C GLN A 73 6.57 -7.05 7.67
N TYR A 74 5.69 -6.16 7.23
CA TYR A 74 4.33 -6.02 7.77
C TYR A 74 3.54 -7.32 7.69
N VAL A 75 3.53 -7.98 6.52
CA VAL A 75 2.86 -9.29 6.32
C VAL A 75 3.36 -10.32 7.33
N LYS A 76 4.67 -10.46 7.50
CA LYS A 76 5.26 -11.43 8.44
C LYS A 76 4.90 -11.11 9.88
N GLU A 77 4.98 -9.84 10.28
CA GLU A 77 4.78 -9.43 11.67
C GLU A 77 3.30 -9.49 12.08
N LYS A 78 2.38 -9.11 11.19
CA LYS A 78 0.93 -9.28 11.38
C LYS A 78 0.43 -10.69 11.01
N ARG A 79 1.33 -11.59 10.59
CA ARG A 79 1.06 -12.99 10.22
C ARG A 79 -0.04 -13.15 9.15
N LEU A 80 -0.08 -12.22 8.20
CA LEU A 80 -1.06 -12.23 7.11
C LEU A 80 -0.81 -13.39 6.14
N LYS A 81 -1.90 -13.93 5.60
CA LYS A 81 -1.93 -15.07 4.66
C LYS A 81 -2.76 -14.74 3.43
N GLU A 82 -2.58 -15.55 2.39
CA GLU A 82 -3.46 -15.52 1.22
C GLU A 82 -4.92 -15.72 1.67
N GLY A 83 -5.82 -14.91 1.14
CA GLY A 83 -7.23 -14.89 1.53
C GLY A 83 -7.57 -13.88 2.65
N ASP A 84 -6.58 -13.39 3.41
CA ASP A 84 -6.83 -12.32 4.39
C ASP A 84 -7.20 -11.01 3.69
N ARG A 85 -7.92 -10.13 4.38
CA ARG A 85 -8.36 -8.84 3.86
C ARG A 85 -7.62 -7.70 4.55
N VAL A 86 -7.19 -6.72 3.75
CA VAL A 86 -6.61 -5.46 4.24
C VAL A 86 -7.45 -4.28 3.79
N ILE A 87 -7.55 -3.28 4.66
CA ILE A 87 -8.30 -2.05 4.42
C ILE A 87 -7.34 -0.87 4.57
N PHE A 88 -7.26 -0.03 3.54
CA PHE A 88 -6.50 1.22 3.59
C PHE A 88 -7.48 2.38 3.64
N SER A 89 -7.25 3.32 4.56
CA SER A 89 -8.05 4.53 4.73
C SER A 89 -7.13 5.74 4.92
N VAL A 90 -7.58 6.90 4.46
CA VAL A 90 -6.95 8.19 4.81
C VAL A 90 -7.74 8.83 5.93
N SER A 91 -7.04 9.46 6.87
CA SER A 91 -7.63 10.26 7.93
C SER A 91 -7.30 11.71 7.68
N ASP A 92 -8.31 12.58 7.70
CA ASP A 92 -8.10 14.04 7.62
C ASP A 92 -7.51 14.60 8.92
N ARG A 93 -7.49 13.81 10.00
CA ARG A 93 -6.75 14.17 11.20
C ARG A 93 -5.30 13.82 10.93
N GLY A 94 -4.49 14.83 10.62
CA GLY A 94 -3.05 14.70 10.65
C GLY A 94 -2.66 14.12 12.01
N TRP A 95 -2.03 12.95 12.00
CA TRP A 95 -1.51 12.35 13.23
C TRP A 95 -0.30 13.21 13.62
N SER A 96 -0.53 14.11 14.56
CA SER A 96 0.45 15.00 15.18
C SER A 96 1.40 14.24 16.09
#